data_AF-A0A3A4RKP0-F1
#
_entry.id   AF-A0A3A4RKP0-F1
#
_cell.length_a   1.000
_cell.length_b   1.000
_cell.length_c   1.000
_cell.angle_alpha   90.00
_cell.angle_beta   90.00
_cell.angle_gamma   90.00
#
_symmetry.space_group_name_H-M   'P 1'
#
loop_
_entity.id
_entity.type
_entity.pdbx_description
1 polymer ?
#
loop_
_entity_poly.entity_id
_entity_poly.type
_entity_poly.pdbx_seq_one_letter_code
_entity_poly.pdbx_strand_id
1 'polypeptide(L)'
;MSLKRRRSDSLDFQPTPKAKIWKESGMDEISQRVQQWIDEGKDPRSAHWQGGLEAILDVFRSSLEPGKLIPVHALEADDLPVFLSALEVVDLSPRLLAAFLPPVLADKVIPPESAEELQRIEKGKPSYKILIARPGREQRVLCAEISAAAKKPGVDIFQSGALLGTYLFENQQDCFAELHKIIRRHLRQKETWNQEDYRRYTVNWFEKTVDLRKGTVCVEEDFSFFHSPTLIRGNKIDAMFTLIAEMIQKRLNDPGDPLKESVSMVRTNTDEAVETVQLKDLLDTVVFDLLSVMKDCELFPFAEMTEKEAKQFNQESARTIQMLVQYARTL
;
A
#
# COMPACT_ATOMS: atom_id res chain seq x y z
N MET A 1 -3.32 -25.14 -0.78
CA MET A 1 -3.35 -25.08 0.71
C MET A 1 -2.45 -26.17 1.29
N SER A 2 -1.27 -25.78 1.78
CA SER A 2 -0.43 -26.59 2.69
C SER A 2 0.68 -25.69 3.24
N LEU A 3 0.40 -24.99 4.35
CA LEU A 3 1.39 -24.24 5.10
C LEU A 3 2.27 -25.21 5.89
N LYS A 4 3.50 -25.46 5.41
CA LYS A 4 4.53 -26.15 6.18
C LYS A 4 5.13 -25.18 7.19
N ARG A 5 4.89 -25.47 8.48
CA ARG A 5 5.56 -24.90 9.66
C ARG A 5 7.09 -24.95 9.48
N ARG A 6 7.76 -23.80 9.55
CA ARG A 6 9.19 -23.73 9.88
C ARG A 6 9.32 -23.38 11.36
N ARG A 7 10.16 -24.14 12.06
CA ARG A 7 10.52 -23.98 13.47
C ARG A 7 11.24 -22.65 13.70
N SER A 8 11.00 -22.08 14.87
CA SER A 8 11.67 -20.91 15.42
C SER A 8 13.12 -21.23 15.77
N ASP A 9 14.06 -20.58 15.11
CA ASP A 9 15.39 -20.33 15.67
C ASP A 9 15.45 -18.84 16.00
N SER A 10 15.66 -18.53 17.27
CA SER A 10 15.85 -17.18 17.78
C SER A 10 17.17 -16.62 17.24
N LEU A 11 17.09 -15.80 16.19
CA LEU A 11 18.19 -14.96 15.74
C LEU A 11 18.18 -13.68 16.56
N ASP A 12 19.08 -13.60 17.54
CA ASP A 12 19.49 -12.33 18.15
C ASP A 12 20.02 -11.40 17.05
N PHE A 13 19.19 -10.44 16.66
CA PHE A 13 19.52 -9.45 15.64
C PHE A 13 20.47 -8.41 16.24
N GLN A 14 21.77 -8.63 16.12
CA GLN A 14 22.74 -7.55 16.37
C GLN A 14 22.83 -6.65 15.13
N PRO A 15 22.43 -5.36 15.20
CA PRO A 15 22.49 -4.47 14.06
C PRO A 15 23.94 -4.21 13.66
N THR A 16 24.21 -4.29 12.35
CA THR A 16 25.54 -4.03 11.80
C THR A 16 25.95 -2.55 12.00
N PRO A 17 27.26 -2.24 12.04
CA PRO A 17 27.75 -0.89 12.39
C PRO A 17 27.22 0.23 11.47
N LYS A 18 26.94 -0.07 10.19
CA LYS A 18 26.31 0.88 9.27
C LYS A 18 24.85 1.18 9.62
N ALA A 19 24.06 0.20 10.07
CA ALA A 19 22.69 0.44 10.53
C ALA A 19 22.63 1.27 11.83
N LYS A 20 23.71 1.26 12.61
CA LYS A 20 23.82 2.02 13.87
C LYS A 20 24.06 3.51 13.63
N ILE A 21 24.95 3.86 12.70
CA ILE A 21 25.30 5.25 12.37
C ILE A 21 24.14 6.01 11.70
N TRP A 22 23.33 5.34 10.86
CA TRP A 22 22.16 5.95 10.23
C TRP A 22 20.96 6.10 11.18
N LYS A 23 20.83 5.21 12.18
CA LYS A 23 19.80 5.32 13.22
C LYS A 23 20.05 6.50 14.17
N GLU A 24 21.31 6.76 14.50
CA GLU A 24 21.68 7.90 15.37
C GLU A 24 21.42 9.24 14.66
N SER A 25 21.76 9.38 13.37
CA SER A 25 21.56 10.65 12.65
C SER A 25 20.08 11.00 12.39
N GLY A 26 19.23 10.02 12.10
CA GLY A 26 17.79 10.26 11.85
C GLY A 26 17.02 10.67 13.10
N MET A 27 17.38 10.09 14.27
CA MET A 27 16.79 10.48 15.55
C MET A 27 17.23 11.89 15.99
N ASP A 28 18.48 12.28 15.70
CA ASP A 28 18.97 13.63 15.97
C ASP A 28 18.25 14.67 15.09
N GLU A 29 18.01 14.37 13.81
CA GLU A 29 17.24 15.26 12.91
C GLU A 29 15.78 15.44 13.34
N ILE A 30 15.11 14.37 13.79
CA ILE A 30 13.74 14.47 14.32
C ILE A 30 13.73 15.33 15.59
N SER A 31 14.68 15.10 16.50
CA SER A 31 14.77 15.85 17.76
C SER A 31 15.00 17.34 17.53
N GLN A 32 15.87 17.70 16.57
CA GLN A 32 16.09 19.09 16.17
C GLN A 32 14.82 19.74 15.60
N ARG A 33 14.06 19.03 14.76
CA ARG A 33 12.80 19.54 14.20
C ARG A 33 11.73 19.72 15.27
N VAL A 34 11.63 18.80 16.22
CA VAL A 34 10.71 18.93 17.36
C VAL A 34 11.04 20.17 18.19
N GLN A 35 12.32 20.39 18.50
CA GLN A 35 12.76 21.59 19.22
C GLN A 35 12.43 22.86 18.43
N GLN A 36 12.69 22.87 17.12
CA GLN A 36 12.35 23.98 16.24
C GLN A 36 10.85 24.31 16.30
N TRP A 37 9.97 23.31 16.21
CA TRP A 37 8.52 23.54 16.29
C TRP A 37 8.11 24.12 17.65
N ILE A 38 8.73 23.66 18.74
CA ILE A 38 8.48 24.19 20.09
C ILE A 38 8.93 25.66 20.18
N ASP A 39 10.11 25.99 19.66
CA ASP A 39 10.64 27.35 19.62
C ASP A 39 9.77 28.28 18.74
N GLU A 40 9.13 27.74 17.70
CA GLU A 40 8.12 28.39 16.86
C GLU A 40 6.73 28.50 17.54
N GLY A 41 6.60 28.06 18.79
CA GLY A 41 5.39 28.20 19.60
C GLY A 41 4.34 27.10 19.40
N LYS A 42 4.68 25.95 18.82
CA LYS A 42 3.78 24.78 18.79
C LYS A 42 3.65 24.16 20.19
N ASP A 43 2.51 23.52 20.46
CA ASP A 43 2.31 22.77 21.72
C ASP A 43 3.37 21.64 21.80
N PRO A 44 4.25 21.65 22.82
CA PRO A 44 5.28 20.62 22.97
C PRO A 44 4.73 19.20 22.95
N ARG A 45 3.52 19.00 23.49
CA ARG A 45 2.88 17.67 23.54
C ARG A 45 2.58 17.14 22.14
N SER A 46 2.02 17.99 21.29
CA SER A 46 1.75 17.68 19.88
C SER A 46 3.03 17.52 19.08
N ALA A 47 4.03 18.37 19.33
CA ALA A 47 5.31 18.34 18.63
C ALA A 47 6.08 17.05 18.91
N HIS A 48 6.22 16.68 20.19
CA HIS A 48 6.84 15.43 20.60
C HIS A 48 6.08 14.22 20.07
N TRP A 49 4.74 14.26 20.09
CA TRP A 49 3.95 13.14 19.59
C TRP A 49 4.11 12.94 18.09
N GLN A 50 4.01 14.01 17.28
CA GLN A 50 4.30 13.92 15.85
C GLN A 50 5.74 13.41 15.60
N GLY A 51 6.74 13.95 16.33
CA GLY A 51 8.13 13.49 16.20
C GLY A 51 8.30 12.00 16.50
N GLY A 52 7.62 11.47 17.53
CA GLY A 52 7.61 10.04 17.83
C GLY A 52 6.98 9.19 16.72
N LEU A 53 5.85 9.63 16.16
CA LEU A 53 5.20 8.96 15.03
C LEU A 53 6.08 8.95 13.78
N GLU A 54 6.76 10.06 13.49
CA GLU A 54 7.75 10.15 12.40
C GLU A 54 8.92 9.21 12.62
N ALA A 55 9.45 9.11 13.85
CA ALA A 55 10.54 8.20 14.19
C ALA A 55 10.14 6.74 13.94
N ILE A 56 8.92 6.36 14.30
CA ILE A 56 8.40 5.00 14.04
C ILE A 56 8.33 4.73 12.54
N LEU A 57 7.78 5.66 11.75
CA LEU A 57 7.72 5.51 10.29
C LEU A 57 9.12 5.44 9.67
N ASP A 58 10.09 6.18 10.21
CA ASP A 58 11.47 6.17 9.74
C ASP A 58 12.16 4.82 9.98
N VAL A 59 11.93 4.20 11.15
CA VAL A 59 12.42 2.84 11.47
C VAL A 59 12.00 1.81 10.42
N PHE A 60 10.77 1.94 9.90
CA PHE A 60 10.23 1.00 8.92
C PHE A 60 10.38 1.46 7.47
N ARG A 61 11.00 2.62 7.21
CA ARG A 61 11.03 3.27 5.89
C ARG A 61 11.47 2.34 4.76
N SER A 62 12.49 1.51 4.99
CA SER A 62 13.01 0.57 3.98
C SER A 62 12.05 -0.55 3.61
N SER A 63 11.03 -0.82 4.44
CA SER A 63 10.01 -1.84 4.23
C SER A 63 8.68 -1.26 3.74
N LEU A 64 8.54 0.07 3.69
CA LEU A 64 7.33 0.72 3.21
C LEU A 64 7.40 0.99 1.71
N GLU A 65 6.29 0.78 1.02
CA GLU A 65 6.13 1.09 -0.39
C GLU A 65 5.24 2.34 -0.59
N PRO A 66 5.60 3.25 -1.51
CA PRO A 66 4.78 4.40 -1.82
C PRO A 66 3.37 4.02 -2.32
N GLY A 67 2.36 4.64 -1.72
CA GLY A 67 0.95 4.44 -2.06
C GLY A 67 0.37 3.11 -1.56
N LYS A 68 1.03 2.42 -0.62
CA LYS A 68 0.55 1.15 -0.04
C LYS A 68 0.47 1.20 1.48
N LEU A 69 -0.48 0.45 2.03
CA LEU A 69 -0.57 0.15 3.46
C LEU A 69 0.17 -1.18 3.71
N ILE A 70 1.30 -1.12 4.41
CA ILE A 70 2.14 -2.29 4.67
C ILE A 70 2.09 -2.66 6.16
N PRO A 71 1.82 -3.93 6.53
CA PRO A 71 2.00 -4.37 7.90
C PRO A 71 3.50 -4.41 8.24
N VAL A 72 3.92 -3.65 9.24
CA VAL A 72 5.35 -3.51 9.59
C VAL A 72 5.87 -4.63 10.50
N HIS A 73 5.01 -5.61 10.79
CA HIS A 73 5.34 -6.82 11.51
C HIS A 73 4.47 -7.97 10.98
N ALA A 74 4.90 -9.21 11.16
CA ALA A 74 4.07 -10.38 10.88
C ALA A 74 2.74 -10.28 11.64
N LEU A 75 1.65 -10.59 10.93
CA LEU A 75 0.30 -10.58 11.46
C LEU A 75 -0.04 -11.94 12.04
N GLU A 76 -0.61 -11.96 13.25
CA GLU A 76 -1.24 -13.16 13.79
C GLU A 76 -2.60 -13.39 13.11
N ALA A 77 -3.17 -14.59 13.29
CA ALA A 77 -4.44 -14.96 12.65
C ALA A 77 -5.59 -13.98 12.99
N ASP A 78 -5.60 -13.44 14.22
CA ASP A 78 -6.61 -12.51 14.69
C ASP A 78 -6.40 -11.07 14.18
N ASP A 79 -5.18 -10.73 13.76
CA ASP A 79 -4.86 -9.41 13.21
C ASP A 79 -5.27 -9.29 11.75
N LEU A 80 -5.24 -10.42 11.02
CA LEU A 80 -5.47 -10.45 9.59
C LEU A 80 -6.83 -9.85 9.19
N PRO A 81 -7.98 -10.19 9.82
CA PRO A 81 -9.26 -9.58 9.48
C PRO A 81 -9.25 -8.05 9.62
N VAL A 82 -8.61 -7.51 10.66
CA VAL A 82 -8.53 -6.07 10.90
C VAL A 82 -7.68 -5.39 9.83
N PHE A 83 -6.55 -6.00 9.46
CA PHE A 83 -5.71 -5.51 8.38
C PHE A 83 -6.44 -5.52 7.03
N LEU A 84 -7.16 -6.61 6.70
CA LEU A 84 -7.92 -6.70 5.44
C LEU A 84 -9.05 -5.67 5.38
N SER A 85 -9.76 -5.42 6.48
CA SER A 85 -10.75 -4.35 6.56
C SER A 85 -10.14 -2.96 6.38
N ALA A 86 -8.95 -2.72 6.96
CA ALA A 86 -8.21 -1.48 6.72
C ALA A 86 -7.79 -1.34 5.25
N LEU A 87 -7.25 -2.40 4.66
CA LEU A 87 -6.78 -2.42 3.28
C LEU A 87 -7.90 -2.12 2.28
N GLU A 88 -9.12 -2.60 2.55
CA GLU A 88 -10.31 -2.37 1.72
C GLU A 88 -10.69 -0.88 1.63
N VAL A 89 -10.58 -0.14 2.74
CA VAL A 89 -11.02 1.27 2.81
C VAL A 89 -9.89 2.29 2.66
N VAL A 90 -8.64 1.92 2.90
CA VAL A 90 -7.51 2.85 2.82
C VAL A 90 -7.16 3.13 1.36
N ASP A 91 -7.32 4.40 0.97
CA ASP A 91 -7.05 4.90 -0.36
C ASP A 91 -5.92 5.94 -0.33
N LEU A 92 -4.75 5.58 -0.86
CA LEU A 92 -3.50 6.33 -0.70
C LEU A 92 -3.06 6.94 -2.03
N SER A 93 -2.69 8.22 -2.00
CA SER A 93 -1.99 8.83 -3.13
C SER A 93 -0.61 8.16 -3.34
N PRO A 94 -0.07 8.11 -4.57
CA PRO A 94 1.16 7.38 -4.97
C PRO A 94 2.44 7.63 -4.17
N ARG A 95 2.49 8.74 -3.42
CA ARG A 95 3.68 9.20 -2.69
C ARG A 95 3.52 9.14 -1.18
N LEU A 96 2.35 8.75 -0.67
CA LEU A 96 2.15 8.54 0.75
C LEU A 96 2.86 7.27 1.19
N LEU A 97 3.39 7.27 2.41
CA LEU A 97 3.92 6.07 3.05
C LEU A 97 2.96 5.69 4.17
N ALA A 98 2.51 4.44 4.22
CA ALA A 98 1.59 3.98 5.24
C ALA A 98 2.02 2.67 5.89
N ALA A 99 1.97 2.64 7.21
CA ALA A 99 2.28 1.49 8.04
C ALA A 99 1.03 1.05 8.80
N PHE A 100 0.74 -0.25 8.78
CA PHE A 100 -0.20 -0.90 9.69
C PHE A 100 0.59 -1.51 10.85
N LEU A 101 0.24 -1.12 12.08
CA LEU A 101 0.85 -1.59 13.30
C LEU A 101 -0.11 -2.57 14.00
N PRO A 102 0.22 -3.88 14.05
CA PRO A 102 -0.52 -4.83 14.87
C PRO A 102 -0.25 -4.63 16.37
N PRO A 103 -1.00 -5.27 17.28
CA PRO A 103 -0.96 -5.00 18.72
C PRO A 103 0.45 -5.10 19.33
N VAL A 104 1.25 -6.06 18.89
CA VAL A 104 2.64 -6.25 19.34
C VAL A 104 3.54 -5.02 19.20
N LEU A 105 3.18 -4.10 18.29
CA LEU A 105 3.83 -2.80 18.10
C LEU A 105 2.93 -1.64 18.55
N ALA A 106 1.65 -1.65 18.16
CA ALA A 106 0.73 -0.55 18.43
C ALA A 106 0.57 -0.25 19.93
N ASP A 107 0.58 -1.28 20.78
CA ASP A 107 0.50 -1.15 22.24
C ASP A 107 1.70 -0.41 22.86
N LYS A 108 2.83 -0.33 22.13
CA LYS A 108 4.03 0.40 22.54
C LYS A 108 4.06 1.84 22.03
N VAL A 109 3.16 2.17 21.11
CA VAL A 109 3.04 3.50 20.50
C VAL A 109 1.96 4.27 21.27
N ILE A 110 2.33 4.72 22.47
CA ILE A 110 1.41 5.42 23.38
C ILE A 110 1.75 6.91 23.35
N PRO A 111 0.75 7.81 23.27
CA PRO A 111 0.96 9.24 23.47
C PRO A 111 1.69 9.53 24.79
N PRO A 112 2.42 10.65 24.90
CA PRO A 112 3.03 11.05 26.16
C PRO A 112 1.95 11.24 27.24
N GLU A 113 2.31 11.00 28.51
CA GLU A 113 1.37 11.13 29.66
C GLU A 113 0.69 12.51 29.72
N SER A 114 1.37 13.55 29.24
CA SER A 114 0.83 14.90 29.16
C SER A 114 -0.26 15.10 28.11
N ALA A 115 -0.49 14.11 27.24
CA ALA A 115 -1.48 14.08 26.17
C ALA A 115 -2.44 12.88 26.32
N GLU A 116 -2.91 12.60 27.54
CA GLU A 116 -3.84 11.51 27.87
C GLU A 116 -5.12 11.58 27.00
N GLU A 117 -5.53 12.76 26.55
CA GLU A 117 -6.68 12.94 25.64
C GLU A 117 -6.53 12.22 24.29
N LEU A 118 -5.30 11.90 23.88
CA LEU A 118 -4.99 11.15 22.66
C LEU A 118 -4.96 9.63 22.92
N GLN A 119 -4.97 9.20 24.18
CA GLN A 119 -5.00 7.79 24.53
C GLN A 119 -6.43 7.25 24.40
N ARG A 120 -6.63 6.34 23.45
CA ARG A 120 -7.95 5.80 23.09
C ARG A 120 -8.21 4.41 23.64
N ILE A 121 -7.15 3.73 24.08
CA ILE A 121 -7.19 2.33 24.49
C ILE A 121 -6.63 2.15 25.89
N GLU A 122 -7.28 1.31 26.67
CA GLU A 122 -6.80 0.93 28.00
C GLU A 122 -5.60 0.00 27.89
N LYS A 123 -4.69 0.09 28.85
CA LYS A 123 -3.50 -0.75 28.90
C LYS A 123 -3.89 -2.24 28.93
N GLY A 124 -3.26 -3.04 28.07
CA GLY A 124 -3.50 -4.48 27.99
C GLY A 124 -4.70 -4.89 27.12
N LYS A 125 -5.35 -3.94 26.44
CA LYS A 125 -6.31 -4.22 25.35
C LYS A 125 -5.59 -4.08 24.00
N PRO A 126 -5.97 -4.86 22.98
CA PRO A 126 -5.25 -4.89 21.70
C PRO A 126 -5.44 -3.59 20.91
N SER A 127 -4.36 -2.86 20.62
CA SER A 127 -4.36 -1.67 19.77
C SER A 127 -4.08 -2.03 18.31
N TYR A 128 -4.72 -1.30 17.39
CA TYR A 128 -4.43 -1.40 15.96
C TYR A 128 -4.27 0.01 15.42
N LYS A 129 -3.09 0.32 14.89
CA LYS A 129 -2.81 1.67 14.39
C LYS A 129 -2.47 1.68 12.92
N ILE A 130 -2.91 2.73 12.24
CA ILE A 130 -2.45 3.07 10.90
C ILE A 130 -1.72 4.40 10.98
N LEU A 131 -0.46 4.41 10.56
CA LEU A 131 0.34 5.62 10.43
C LEU A 131 0.49 5.95 8.95
N ILE A 132 0.15 7.17 8.54
CA ILE A 132 0.32 7.62 7.16
C ILE A 132 1.11 8.92 7.16
N ALA A 133 2.27 8.93 6.52
CA ALA A 133 3.03 10.14 6.29
C ALA A 133 2.87 10.65 4.86
N ARG A 134 2.66 11.96 4.77
CA ARG A 134 2.88 12.72 3.54
C ARG A 134 4.27 13.35 3.61
N PRO A 135 5.26 12.83 2.85
CA PRO A 135 6.57 13.47 2.75
C PRO A 135 6.45 14.82 2.04
N GLY A 136 7.31 15.78 2.41
CA GLY A 136 7.33 17.11 1.80
C GLY A 136 7.77 18.21 2.76
N ARG A 137 7.67 19.47 2.31
CA ARG A 137 8.04 20.65 3.12
C ARG A 137 7.15 20.81 4.36
N GLU A 138 5.85 20.55 4.21
CA GLU A 138 4.91 20.48 5.31
C GLU A 138 4.62 19.00 5.62
N GLN A 139 5.48 18.41 6.44
CA GLN A 139 5.31 17.04 6.88
C GLN A 139 4.01 16.91 7.65
N ARG A 140 3.16 16.04 7.14
CA ARG A 140 1.85 15.76 7.69
C ARG A 140 1.76 14.28 8.01
N VAL A 141 1.35 13.98 9.23
CA VAL A 141 1.19 12.61 9.72
C VAL A 141 -0.25 12.42 10.16
N LEU A 142 -0.85 11.32 9.71
CA LEU A 142 -2.13 10.84 10.19
C LEU A 142 -1.87 9.61 11.05
N CYS A 143 -2.42 9.59 12.26
CA CYS A 143 -2.42 8.42 13.14
C CYS A 143 -3.87 8.01 13.39
N ALA A 144 -4.26 6.84 12.89
CA ALA A 144 -5.57 6.26 13.16
C ALA A 144 -5.43 5.14 14.19
N GLU A 145 -6.24 5.18 15.26
CA GLU A 145 -6.51 4.04 16.14
C GLU A 145 -7.83 3.41 15.72
N ILE A 146 -7.75 2.20 15.20
CA ILE A 146 -8.87 1.48 14.59
C ILE A 146 -9.25 0.22 15.39
N SER A 147 -8.83 0.10 16.65
CA SER A 147 -9.18 -1.05 17.48
C SER A 147 -10.65 -1.02 17.92
N ALA A 148 -11.34 -2.16 17.85
CA ALA A 148 -12.66 -2.35 18.44
C ALA A 148 -12.67 -2.23 19.98
N ALA A 149 -11.50 -2.39 20.63
CA ALA A 149 -11.36 -2.23 22.08
C ALA A 149 -11.12 -0.76 22.50
N ALA A 150 -10.95 0.16 21.55
CA ALA A 150 -10.79 1.57 21.87
C ALA A 150 -12.12 2.18 22.35
N LYS A 151 -12.08 3.03 23.37
CA LYS A 151 -13.26 3.75 23.89
C LYS A 151 -13.86 4.68 22.83
N LYS A 152 -12.99 5.27 22.01
CA LYS A 152 -13.30 6.11 20.86
C LYS A 152 -12.24 5.87 19.79
N PRO A 153 -12.45 4.91 18.87
CA PRO A 153 -11.64 4.80 17.67
C PRO A 153 -11.60 6.15 16.96
N GLY A 154 -10.51 6.45 16.26
CA GLY A 154 -10.37 7.77 15.69
C GLY A 154 -9.06 8.06 15.03
N VAL A 155 -8.96 9.28 14.52
CA VAL A 155 -7.87 9.72 13.67
C VAL A 155 -7.37 11.08 14.13
N ASP A 156 -6.08 11.17 14.37
CA ASP A 156 -5.39 12.40 14.74
C ASP A 156 -4.52 12.87 13.57
N ILE A 157 -4.61 14.16 13.23
CA ILE A 157 -3.92 14.78 12.09
C ILE A 157 -2.90 15.77 12.61
N PHE A 158 -1.63 15.53 12.31
CA PHE A 158 -0.51 16.39 12.70
C PHE A 158 0.12 17.04 11.47
N GLN A 159 0.55 18.30 11.61
CA GLN A 159 1.39 18.98 10.63
C GLN A 159 2.42 19.84 11.32
N SER A 160 3.69 19.63 10.98
CA SER A 160 4.83 20.42 11.48
C SER A 160 4.75 20.72 12.98
N GLY A 161 4.53 19.69 13.78
CA GLY A 161 4.44 19.72 15.24
C GLY A 161 3.10 20.14 15.84
N ALA A 162 2.10 20.51 15.01
CA ALA A 162 0.78 20.92 15.49
C ALA A 162 -0.28 19.83 15.25
N LEU A 163 -1.13 19.57 16.25
CA LEU A 163 -2.37 18.81 16.06
C LEU A 163 -3.39 19.69 15.32
N LEU A 164 -3.65 19.37 14.05
CA LEU A 164 -4.62 20.09 13.22
C LEU A 164 -6.06 19.72 13.54
N GLY A 165 -6.29 18.51 14.04
CA GLY A 165 -7.61 18.06 14.41
C GLY A 165 -7.66 16.57 14.74
N THR A 166 -8.74 16.22 15.44
CA THR A 166 -9.02 14.87 15.91
C THR A 166 -10.43 14.48 15.49
N TYR A 167 -10.55 13.31 14.88
CA TYR A 167 -11.81 12.64 14.56
C TYR A 167 -12.05 11.54 15.59
N LEU A 168 -13.24 11.51 16.19
CA LEU A 168 -13.65 10.51 17.18
C LEU A 168 -14.90 9.81 16.67
N PHE A 169 -14.94 8.49 16.79
CA PHE A 169 -16.07 7.67 16.36
C PHE A 169 -16.63 6.86 17.52
N GLU A 170 -17.89 6.45 17.39
CA GLU A 170 -18.57 5.62 18.38
C GLU A 170 -18.02 4.19 18.37
N ASN A 171 -17.67 3.67 17.19
CA ASN A 171 -17.18 2.32 17.00
C ASN A 171 -16.18 2.21 15.84
N GLN A 172 -15.61 1.02 15.67
CA GLN A 172 -14.61 0.72 14.65
C GLN A 172 -15.17 0.85 13.22
N GLN A 173 -16.41 0.41 13.00
CA GLN A 173 -17.05 0.42 11.70
C GLN A 173 -17.25 1.85 11.17
N ASP A 174 -17.72 2.76 12.02
CA ASP A 174 -17.88 4.18 11.69
C ASP A 174 -16.53 4.82 11.38
N CYS A 175 -15.48 4.44 12.12
CA CYS A 175 -14.11 4.90 11.84
C CYS A 175 -13.64 4.46 10.45
N PHE A 176 -13.86 3.19 10.07
CA PHE A 176 -13.51 2.71 8.73
C PHE A 176 -14.33 3.38 7.63
N ALA A 177 -15.62 3.62 7.85
CA ALA A 177 -16.51 4.27 6.88
C ALA A 177 -16.03 5.68 6.48
N GLU A 178 -15.42 6.41 7.42
CA GLU A 178 -14.95 7.79 7.21
C GLU A 178 -13.44 7.88 6.90
N LEU A 179 -12.67 6.80 7.10
CA LEU A 179 -11.21 6.83 7.02
C LEU A 179 -10.71 7.30 5.64
N HIS A 180 -11.29 6.82 4.55
CA HIS A 180 -10.91 7.23 3.20
C HIS A 180 -11.14 8.74 2.99
N LYS A 181 -12.27 9.29 3.47
CA LYS A 181 -12.59 10.73 3.35
C LYS A 181 -11.60 11.57 4.14
N ILE A 182 -11.21 11.13 5.34
CA ILE A 182 -10.22 11.82 6.18
C ILE A 182 -8.85 11.83 5.49
N ILE A 183 -8.40 10.67 5.00
CA ILE A 183 -7.15 10.53 4.24
C ILE A 183 -7.16 11.48 3.04
N ARG A 184 -8.24 11.48 2.25
CA ARG A 184 -8.38 12.34 1.08
C ARG A 184 -8.42 13.82 1.44
N ARG A 185 -9.12 14.21 2.50
CA ARG A 185 -9.21 15.60 2.93
C ARG A 185 -7.87 16.15 3.41
N HIS A 186 -7.10 15.36 4.14
CA HIS A 186 -5.92 15.85 4.85
C HIS A 186 -4.61 15.49 4.18
N LEU A 187 -4.47 14.31 3.58
CA LEU A 187 -3.20 13.87 3.03
C LEU A 187 -3.08 14.07 1.53
N ARG A 188 -4.17 14.41 0.84
CA ARG A 188 -4.11 14.80 -0.57
C ARG A 188 -3.37 16.11 -0.70
N GLN A 189 -2.29 16.09 -1.49
CA GLN A 189 -1.65 17.30 -1.97
C GLN A 189 -2.35 17.73 -3.26
N LYS A 190 -2.50 19.03 -3.49
CA LYS A 190 -3.05 19.58 -4.76
C LYS A 190 -2.07 19.43 -5.94
N GLU A 191 -1.10 18.53 -5.86
CA GLU A 191 -0.10 18.37 -6.92
C GLU A 191 -0.71 17.71 -8.16
N THR A 192 -0.27 18.16 -9.32
CA THR A 192 -0.56 17.50 -10.59
C THR A 192 0.19 16.18 -10.65
N TRP A 193 -0.54 15.08 -10.77
CA TRP A 193 0.06 13.75 -10.95
C TRP A 193 0.60 13.63 -12.37
N ASN A 194 1.79 13.05 -12.48
CA ASN A 194 2.32 12.65 -13.78
C ASN A 194 1.79 11.25 -14.17
N GLN A 195 2.13 10.77 -15.36
CA GLN A 195 1.67 9.46 -15.83
C GLN A 195 2.11 8.30 -14.92
N GLU A 196 3.32 8.38 -14.36
CA GLU A 196 3.85 7.36 -13.44
C GLU A 196 3.08 7.34 -12.11
N ASP A 197 2.69 8.51 -11.60
CA ASP A 197 1.84 8.62 -10.41
C ASP A 197 0.46 7.95 -10.66
N TYR A 198 -0.21 8.23 -11.78
CA TYR A 198 -1.47 7.55 -12.16
C TYR A 198 -1.29 6.05 -12.31
N ARG A 199 -0.17 5.61 -12.89
CA ARG A 199 0.14 4.19 -13.05
C ARG A 199 0.25 3.49 -11.71
N ARG A 200 1.13 3.99 -10.85
CA ARG A 200 1.34 3.45 -9.50
C ARG A 200 0.06 3.42 -8.69
N TYR A 201 -0.73 4.49 -8.73
CA TYR A 201 -2.01 4.56 -8.02
C TYR A 201 -2.95 3.41 -8.43
N THR A 202 -3.12 3.24 -9.75
CA THR A 202 -4.07 2.25 -10.30
C THR A 202 -3.57 0.83 -10.10
N VAL A 203 -2.26 0.58 -10.27
CA VAL A 203 -1.65 -0.74 -10.01
C VAL A 203 -1.78 -1.11 -8.53
N ASN A 204 -1.46 -0.19 -7.60
CA ASN A 204 -1.61 -0.45 -6.16
C ASN A 204 -3.08 -0.73 -5.79
N TRP A 205 -4.05 -0.02 -6.39
CA TRP A 205 -5.46 -0.33 -6.19
C TRP A 205 -5.80 -1.75 -6.66
N PHE A 206 -5.37 -2.12 -7.87
CA PHE A 206 -5.71 -3.44 -8.41
C PHE A 206 -5.01 -4.58 -7.68
N GLU A 207 -3.80 -4.38 -7.16
CA GLU A 207 -3.16 -5.33 -6.24
C GLU A 207 -4.04 -5.60 -5.02
N LYS A 208 -4.56 -4.55 -4.36
CA LYS A 208 -5.51 -4.72 -3.25
C LYS A 208 -6.75 -5.51 -3.68
N THR A 209 -7.27 -5.25 -4.88
CA THR A 209 -8.42 -5.97 -5.43
C THR A 209 -8.12 -7.45 -5.66
N VAL A 210 -6.93 -7.79 -6.18
CA VAL A 210 -6.47 -9.18 -6.36
C VAL A 210 -6.30 -9.88 -5.02
N ASP A 211 -5.70 -9.22 -4.03
CA ASP A 211 -5.45 -9.75 -2.69
C ASP A 211 -6.76 -9.98 -1.92
N LEU A 212 -7.71 -9.04 -2.01
CA LEU A 212 -8.99 -9.08 -1.31
C LEU A 212 -10.07 -9.87 -2.05
N ARG A 213 -9.92 -10.09 -3.36
CA ARG A 213 -10.94 -10.66 -4.26
C ARG A 213 -12.28 -9.91 -4.15
N LYS A 214 -12.22 -8.57 -4.18
CA LYS A 214 -13.38 -7.69 -4.05
C LYS A 214 -13.31 -6.53 -5.05
N GLY A 215 -14.41 -6.28 -5.75
CA GLY A 215 -14.56 -5.09 -6.62
C GLY A 215 -14.82 -3.78 -5.87
N THR A 216 -15.23 -3.85 -4.60
CA THR A 216 -15.63 -2.70 -3.77
C THR A 216 -14.46 -2.02 -3.05
N VAL A 217 -13.21 -2.35 -3.39
CA VAL A 217 -12.02 -1.74 -2.78
C VAL A 217 -11.98 -0.25 -3.12
N CYS A 218 -11.82 0.58 -2.09
CA CYS A 218 -11.88 2.03 -2.23
C CYS A 218 -10.86 2.56 -3.24
N VAL A 219 -11.35 3.38 -4.18
CA VAL A 219 -10.60 4.06 -5.22
C VAL A 219 -11.30 5.35 -5.61
N GLU A 220 -10.52 6.41 -5.76
CA GLU A 220 -10.93 7.60 -6.50
C GLU A 220 -10.84 7.34 -8.02
N GLU A 221 -11.99 7.17 -8.67
CA GLU A 221 -12.10 6.80 -10.09
C GLU A 221 -11.50 7.86 -11.04
N ASP A 222 -11.60 9.14 -10.67
CA ASP A 222 -11.03 10.27 -11.43
C ASP A 222 -9.50 10.23 -11.53
N PHE A 223 -8.84 9.41 -10.69
CA PHE A 223 -7.39 9.28 -10.62
C PHE A 223 -6.88 7.90 -11.01
N SER A 224 -7.79 6.95 -11.23
CA SER A 224 -7.46 5.61 -11.67
C SER A 224 -7.53 5.56 -13.18
N PHE A 225 -6.44 5.22 -13.87
CA PHE A 225 -6.47 5.14 -15.34
C PHE A 225 -7.38 4.00 -15.83
N PHE A 226 -7.69 3.03 -14.97
CA PHE A 226 -8.64 1.96 -15.27
C PHE A 226 -10.07 2.49 -15.41
N HIS A 227 -10.48 3.39 -14.51
CA HIS A 227 -11.80 4.01 -14.51
C HIS A 227 -11.86 5.26 -15.41
N SER A 228 -10.74 5.97 -15.53
CA SER A 228 -10.55 7.14 -16.38
C SER A 228 -9.41 6.94 -17.41
N PRO A 229 -9.62 6.16 -18.49
CA PRO A 229 -8.57 5.82 -19.48
C PRO A 229 -7.90 7.00 -20.18
N THR A 230 -8.54 8.17 -20.17
CA THR A 230 -7.98 9.41 -20.73
C THR A 230 -6.71 9.87 -20.01
N LEU A 231 -6.51 9.46 -18.74
CA LEU A 231 -5.30 9.74 -17.97
C LEU A 231 -4.03 9.17 -18.62
N ILE A 232 -4.16 8.10 -19.38
CA ILE A 232 -3.07 7.48 -20.16
C ILE A 232 -3.25 7.64 -21.67
N ARG A 233 -4.17 8.50 -22.12
CA ARG A 233 -4.53 8.73 -23.54
C ARG A 233 -5.00 7.45 -24.25
N GLY A 234 -5.65 6.53 -23.52
CA GLY A 234 -6.19 5.28 -24.06
C GLY A 234 -7.72 5.23 -23.94
N ASN A 235 -8.27 4.07 -24.31
CA ASN A 235 -9.65 3.70 -24.03
C ASN A 235 -9.73 2.59 -22.96
N LYS A 236 -10.93 2.12 -22.63
CA LYS A 236 -11.15 1.12 -21.56
C LYS A 236 -10.40 -0.20 -21.77
N ILE A 237 -10.22 -0.64 -23.03
CA ILE A 237 -9.48 -1.86 -23.35
C ILE A 237 -7.98 -1.61 -23.19
N ASP A 238 -7.48 -0.47 -23.68
CA ASP A 238 -6.08 -0.08 -23.51
C ASP A 238 -5.72 0.03 -22.02
N ALA A 239 -6.59 0.62 -21.21
CA ALA A 239 -6.41 0.71 -19.77
C ALA A 239 -6.37 -0.67 -19.09
N MET A 240 -7.29 -1.57 -19.42
CA MET A 240 -7.29 -2.93 -18.88
C MET A 240 -5.99 -3.68 -19.18
N PHE A 241 -5.54 -3.68 -20.44
CA PHE A 241 -4.31 -4.39 -20.81
C PHE A 241 -3.04 -3.70 -20.32
N THR A 242 -3.04 -2.36 -20.20
CA THR A 242 -1.97 -1.63 -19.53
C THR A 242 -1.86 -2.07 -18.07
N LEU A 243 -2.98 -2.16 -17.35
CA LEU A 243 -2.99 -2.61 -15.96
C LEU A 243 -2.47 -4.05 -15.81
N ILE A 244 -2.92 -4.97 -16.68
CA ILE A 244 -2.45 -6.36 -16.70
C ILE A 244 -0.95 -6.42 -16.95
N ALA A 245 -0.45 -5.67 -17.94
CA ALA A 245 0.97 -5.65 -18.26
C ALA A 245 1.82 -5.14 -17.08
N GLU A 246 1.43 -4.03 -16.46
CA GLU A 246 2.13 -3.44 -15.31
C GLU A 246 2.14 -4.41 -14.12
N MET A 247 1.03 -5.10 -13.85
CA MET A 247 0.96 -6.15 -12.82
C MET A 247 1.94 -7.30 -13.10
N ILE A 248 1.95 -7.83 -14.32
CA ILE A 248 2.82 -8.95 -14.68
C ILE A 248 4.29 -8.52 -14.64
N GLN A 249 4.64 -7.35 -15.17
CA GLN A 249 6.01 -6.82 -15.12
C GLN A 249 6.48 -6.66 -13.67
N LYS A 250 5.62 -6.15 -12.78
CA LYS A 250 5.94 -6.05 -11.35
C LYS A 250 6.27 -7.41 -10.74
N ARG A 251 5.44 -8.42 -10.99
CA ARG A 251 5.67 -9.82 -10.54
C ARG A 251 6.96 -10.40 -11.10
N LEU A 252 7.27 -10.13 -12.37
CA LEU A 252 8.52 -10.58 -12.98
C LEU A 252 9.78 -9.92 -12.39
N ASN A 253 9.64 -8.72 -11.83
CA ASN A 253 10.74 -8.03 -11.17
C ASN A 253 10.93 -8.46 -9.71
N ASP A 254 9.88 -8.90 -9.03
CA ASP A 254 9.94 -9.35 -7.64
C ASP A 254 10.72 -10.67 -7.51
N PRO A 255 11.89 -10.68 -6.83
CA PRO A 255 12.68 -11.90 -6.59
C PRO A 255 11.93 -13.02 -5.89
N GLY A 256 10.87 -12.72 -5.14
CA GLY A 256 10.07 -13.70 -4.40
C GLY A 256 8.83 -14.21 -5.14
N ASP A 257 8.52 -13.69 -6.33
CA ASP A 257 7.30 -14.09 -7.05
C ASP A 257 7.50 -15.41 -7.82
N PRO A 258 6.59 -16.40 -7.67
CA PRO A 258 6.64 -17.68 -8.40
C PRO A 258 6.65 -17.55 -9.93
N LEU A 259 6.10 -16.46 -10.48
CA LEU A 259 6.11 -16.22 -11.91
C LEU A 259 7.54 -15.95 -12.41
N LYS A 260 8.33 -15.20 -11.65
CA LYS A 260 9.73 -14.95 -12.00
C LYS A 260 10.53 -16.24 -12.02
N GLU A 261 10.35 -17.09 -11.01
CA GLU A 261 10.97 -18.42 -10.96
C GLU A 261 10.57 -19.28 -12.17
N SER A 262 9.28 -19.29 -12.51
CA SER A 262 8.75 -20.04 -13.65
C SER A 262 9.34 -19.56 -14.99
N VAL A 263 9.45 -18.24 -15.18
CA VAL A 263 10.10 -17.65 -16.38
C VAL A 263 11.58 -18.01 -16.43
N SER A 264 12.30 -17.94 -15.31
CA SER A 264 13.70 -18.35 -15.25
C SER A 264 13.90 -19.82 -15.62
N MET A 265 13.00 -20.71 -15.21
CA MET A 265 13.05 -22.13 -15.59
C MET A 265 12.88 -22.32 -17.11
N VAL A 266 11.89 -21.66 -17.72
CA VAL A 266 11.66 -21.75 -19.17
C VAL A 266 12.88 -21.27 -19.97
N ARG A 267 13.55 -20.21 -19.51
CA ARG A 267 14.74 -19.63 -20.17
C ARG A 267 16.01 -20.50 -20.11
N THR A 268 16.01 -21.58 -19.34
CA THR A 268 17.13 -22.54 -19.35
C THR A 268 17.11 -23.47 -20.56
N ASN A 269 16.06 -23.41 -21.40
CA ASN A 269 15.91 -24.22 -22.59
C ASN A 269 16.88 -23.76 -23.70
N THR A 270 17.54 -24.70 -24.38
CA THR A 270 18.54 -24.39 -25.41
C THR A 270 17.92 -24.07 -26.78
N ASP A 271 16.65 -24.40 -26.98
CA ASP A 271 15.92 -24.11 -28.23
C ASP A 271 15.06 -22.86 -28.08
N GLU A 272 15.41 -21.79 -28.80
CA GLU A 272 14.73 -20.50 -28.76
C GLU A 272 13.26 -20.59 -29.21
N ALA A 273 12.94 -21.47 -30.16
CA ALA A 273 11.57 -21.64 -30.63
C ALA A 273 10.69 -22.28 -29.55
N VAL A 274 11.23 -23.30 -28.86
CA VAL A 274 10.55 -23.96 -27.74
C VAL A 274 10.39 -23.00 -26.56
N GLU A 275 11.43 -22.25 -26.21
CA GLU A 275 11.38 -21.21 -25.18
C GLU A 275 10.28 -20.18 -25.47
N THR A 276 10.20 -19.68 -26.72
CA THR A 276 9.18 -18.69 -27.12
C THR A 276 7.77 -19.20 -26.87
N VAL A 277 7.48 -20.45 -27.28
CA VAL A 277 6.16 -21.05 -27.12
C VAL A 277 5.82 -21.24 -25.64
N GLN A 278 6.77 -21.76 -24.85
CA GLN A 278 6.57 -21.97 -23.41
C GLN A 278 6.36 -20.66 -22.65
N LEU A 279 7.12 -19.60 -22.96
CA LEU A 279 6.90 -18.28 -22.36
C LEU A 279 5.55 -17.71 -22.74
N LYS A 280 5.14 -17.87 -24.00
CA LYS A 280 3.83 -17.40 -24.48
C LYS A 280 2.70 -18.09 -23.72
N ASP A 281 2.72 -19.42 -23.61
CA ASP A 281 1.69 -20.19 -22.93
C ASP A 281 1.61 -19.85 -21.42
N LEU A 282 2.77 -19.69 -20.78
CA LEU A 282 2.85 -19.27 -19.37
C LEU A 282 2.23 -17.88 -19.17
N LEU A 283 2.63 -16.90 -19.99
CA LEU A 283 2.15 -15.53 -19.86
C LEU A 283 0.67 -15.38 -20.25
N ASP A 284 0.20 -16.14 -21.24
CA ASP A 284 -1.21 -16.20 -21.62
C ASP A 284 -2.07 -16.69 -20.44
N THR A 285 -1.60 -17.72 -19.73
CA THR A 285 -2.26 -18.23 -18.51
C THR A 285 -2.37 -17.14 -17.43
N VAL A 286 -1.29 -16.41 -17.17
CA VAL A 286 -1.30 -15.34 -16.16
C VAL A 286 -2.19 -14.16 -16.56
N VAL A 287 -2.20 -13.79 -17.85
CA VAL A 287 -3.11 -12.77 -18.38
C VAL A 287 -4.57 -13.21 -18.18
N PHE A 288 -4.89 -14.46 -18.49
CA PHE A 288 -6.21 -15.03 -18.29
C PHE A 288 -6.64 -15.04 -16.82
N ASP A 289 -5.74 -15.37 -15.90
CA ASP A 289 -6.01 -15.34 -14.46
C ASP A 289 -6.39 -13.92 -13.98
N LEU A 290 -5.66 -12.89 -14.45
CA LEU A 290 -5.96 -11.49 -14.10
C LEU A 290 -7.27 -11.01 -14.72
N LEU A 291 -7.56 -11.38 -15.96
CA LEU A 291 -8.86 -11.11 -16.59
C LEU A 291 -10.02 -11.78 -15.83
N SER A 292 -9.79 -13.00 -15.34
CA SER A 292 -10.77 -13.71 -14.50
C SER A 292 -11.00 -12.97 -13.18
N VAL A 293 -9.96 -12.44 -12.53
CA VAL A 293 -10.14 -11.58 -11.35
C VAL A 293 -10.98 -10.35 -11.67
N MET A 294 -10.69 -9.67 -12.78
CA MET A 294 -11.47 -8.49 -13.19
C MET A 294 -12.94 -8.83 -13.43
N LYS A 295 -13.22 -10.01 -14.01
CA LYS A 295 -14.59 -10.51 -14.21
C LYS A 295 -15.28 -10.83 -12.90
N ASP A 296 -14.63 -11.61 -12.04
CA ASP A 296 -15.20 -12.09 -10.76
C ASP A 296 -15.43 -10.94 -9.77
N CYS A 297 -14.61 -9.89 -9.87
CA CYS A 297 -14.77 -8.66 -9.09
C CYS A 297 -15.66 -7.61 -9.79
N GLU A 298 -16.32 -7.95 -10.90
CA GLU A 298 -17.22 -7.05 -11.65
C GLU A 298 -16.57 -5.72 -12.08
N LEU A 299 -15.25 -5.71 -12.30
CA LEU A 299 -14.49 -4.50 -12.66
C LEU A 299 -14.66 -4.10 -14.12
N PHE A 300 -15.00 -5.06 -14.98
CA PHE A 300 -15.16 -4.83 -16.41
C PHE A 300 -16.38 -5.60 -16.96
N PRO A 301 -17.29 -4.94 -17.70
CA PRO A 301 -18.51 -5.57 -18.18
C PRO A 301 -18.24 -6.38 -19.46
N PHE A 302 -17.53 -7.51 -19.32
CA PHE A 302 -17.15 -8.36 -20.46
C PHE A 302 -18.34 -8.81 -21.33
N ALA A 303 -19.51 -9.00 -20.72
CA ALA A 303 -20.73 -9.42 -21.42
C ALA A 303 -21.35 -8.31 -22.29
N GLU A 304 -20.97 -7.04 -22.07
CA GLU A 304 -21.53 -5.87 -22.75
C GLU A 304 -20.60 -5.32 -23.84
N MET A 305 -19.51 -6.04 -24.16
CA MET A 305 -18.59 -5.61 -25.20
C MET A 305 -19.26 -5.57 -26.57
N THR A 306 -19.07 -4.45 -27.26
CA THR A 306 -19.44 -4.35 -28.69
C THR A 306 -18.53 -5.23 -29.55
N GLU A 307 -18.92 -5.52 -30.80
CA GLU A 307 -18.07 -6.27 -31.73
C GLU A 307 -16.72 -5.58 -31.99
N LYS A 308 -16.72 -4.24 -32.06
CA LYS A 308 -15.50 -3.44 -32.18
C LYS A 308 -14.59 -3.62 -30.96
N GLU A 309 -15.18 -3.63 -29.77
CA GLU A 309 -14.45 -3.83 -28.51
C GLU A 309 -13.91 -5.25 -28.41
N ALA A 310 -14.70 -6.27 -28.75
CA ALA A 310 -14.23 -7.66 -28.79
C ALA A 310 -13.05 -7.84 -29.76
N LYS A 311 -13.10 -7.18 -30.93
CA LYS A 311 -11.98 -7.20 -31.88
C LYS A 311 -10.73 -6.51 -31.31
N GLN A 312 -10.89 -5.33 -30.70
CA GLN A 312 -9.77 -4.63 -30.06
C GLN A 312 -9.21 -5.42 -28.87
N PHE A 313 -10.07 -6.05 -28.07
CA PHE A 313 -9.69 -6.90 -26.96
C PHE A 313 -8.75 -8.02 -27.40
N ASN A 314 -9.12 -8.76 -28.46
CA ASN A 314 -8.29 -9.84 -28.99
C ASN A 314 -6.94 -9.31 -29.53
N GLN A 315 -6.94 -8.15 -30.17
CA GLN A 315 -5.72 -7.50 -30.68
C GLN A 315 -4.79 -7.09 -29.54
N GLU A 316 -5.31 -6.42 -28.52
CA GLU A 316 -4.52 -5.94 -27.38
C GLU A 316 -4.08 -7.08 -26.44
N SER A 317 -4.85 -8.17 -26.34
CA SER A 317 -4.43 -9.40 -25.67
C SER A 317 -3.18 -9.98 -26.33
N ALA A 318 -3.23 -10.21 -27.65
CA ALA A 318 -2.11 -10.76 -28.40
C ALA A 318 -0.87 -9.84 -28.33
N ARG A 319 -1.08 -8.52 -28.44
CA ARG A 319 -0.02 -7.51 -28.33
C ARG A 319 0.63 -7.51 -26.94
N THR A 320 -0.18 -7.55 -25.88
CA THR A 320 0.28 -7.58 -24.48
C THR A 320 1.13 -8.82 -24.23
N ILE A 321 0.68 -10.00 -24.66
CA ILE A 321 1.46 -11.24 -24.51
C ILE A 321 2.79 -11.14 -25.26
N GLN A 322 2.80 -10.67 -26.50
CA GLN A 322 4.02 -10.51 -27.28
C GLN A 322 5.01 -9.55 -26.59
N MET A 323 4.52 -8.43 -26.08
CA MET A 323 5.33 -7.47 -25.32
C MET A 323 5.92 -8.09 -24.06
N LEU A 324 5.12 -8.86 -23.30
CA LEU A 324 5.56 -9.52 -22.07
C LEU A 324 6.59 -10.62 -22.34
N VAL A 325 6.46 -11.38 -23.43
CA VAL A 325 7.46 -12.37 -23.86
C VAL A 325 8.79 -11.68 -24.16
N GLN A 326 8.76 -10.56 -24.90
CA GLN A 326 9.97 -9.78 -25.18
C GLN A 326 10.61 -9.24 -23.89
N TYR A 327 9.79 -8.72 -22.98
CA TYR A 327 10.27 -8.23 -21.68
C TYR A 327 10.92 -9.34 -20.84
N ALA A 328 10.25 -10.48 -20.70
CA ALA A 328 10.71 -11.62 -19.90
C ALA A 328 12.09 -12.15 -20.36
N ARG A 329 12.41 -12.01 -21.65
CA ARG A 329 13.72 -12.39 -22.21
C ARG A 329 14.87 -11.47 -21.80
N THR A 330 14.54 -10.22 -21.47
CA THR A 330 15.54 -9.20 -21.08
C THR A 330 15.91 -9.22 -19.60
N LEU A 331 15.11 -9.90 -18.77
CA LEU A 331 15.40 -10.15 -17.36
C LEU A 331 16.55 -11.16 -17.20
#